data_AF-A0A485M6D7-F1
#
_entry.id   AF-A0A485M6D7-F1
#
_cell.length_a   1.000
_cell.length_b   1.000
_cell.length_c   1.000
_cell.angle_alpha   90.00
_cell.angle_beta   90.00
_cell.angle_gamma   90.00
#
_symmetry.space_group_name_H-M   'P 1'
#
loop_
_entity.id
_entity.type
_entity.pdbx_description
1 polymer ?
#
loop_
_entity_poly.entity_id
_entity_poly.type
_entity_poly.pdbx_seq_one_letter_code
_entity_poly.pdbx_strand_id
1 'polypeptide(L)'
;MGKVPVEVIYMDIFLYLTITIVVVTGVDLFAKFKLGKSSLGYMALKVQRYIAYLICSAATILFVVSIFAGLEVSQSILTFFGVPYFTAWVYYLTAVFRRLKAERIRRL
;
A
#
# COMPACT_ATOMS: atom_id res chain seq x y z
N MET A 1 -2.38 3.77 30.09
CA MET A 1 -1.74 3.47 28.79
C MET A 1 -0.66 4.50 28.57
N GLY A 2 0.59 4.08 28.40
CA GLY A 2 1.72 5.00 28.26
C GLY A 2 1.75 5.69 26.89
N LYS A 3 2.20 6.94 26.87
CA LYS A 3 2.49 7.70 25.65
C LYS A 3 3.61 6.99 24.87
N VAL A 4 3.41 6.81 23.57
CA VAL A 4 4.44 6.20 22.71
C VAL A 4 5.52 7.24 22.40
N PRO A 5 6.82 6.89 22.49
CA PRO A 5 7.90 7.78 22.06
C PRO A 5 7.79 8.11 20.57
N VAL A 6 8.03 9.37 20.20
CA VAL A 6 7.85 9.83 18.81
C VAL A 6 8.80 9.10 17.85
N GLU A 7 9.96 8.67 18.34
CA GLU A 7 10.94 7.89 17.58
C GLU A 7 10.36 6.56 17.08
N VAL A 8 9.54 5.90 17.91
CA VAL A 8 8.88 4.64 17.55
C VAL A 8 7.85 4.89 16.45
N ILE A 9 7.11 6.00 16.54
CA ILE A 9 6.10 6.37 15.53
C ILE A 9 6.77 6.63 14.17
N TYR A 10 7.91 7.34 14.15
CA TYR A 10 8.67 7.56 12.92
C TYR A 10 9.22 6.25 12.33
N MET A 11 9.72 5.37 13.18
CA MET A 11 10.22 4.06 12.75
C MET A 11 9.11 3.22 12.11
N ASP A 12 7.92 3.19 12.71
CA ASP A 12 6.76 2.49 12.16
C ASP A 12 6.32 3.07 10.82
N ILE A 13 6.20 4.40 10.70
CA ILE A 13 5.84 5.05 9.43
C ILE A 13 6.87 4.71 8.34
N PHE A 14 8.16 4.79 8.66
CA PHE A 14 9.23 4.43 7.74
C PHE A 14 9.15 2.97 7.30
N LEU A 15 8.88 2.07 8.23
CA LEU A 15 8.73 0.64 7.97
C LEU A 15 7.52 0.37 7.08
N TYR A 16 6.36 0.99 7.35
CA TYR A 16 5.17 0.84 6.51
C TYR A 16 5.39 1.37 5.09
N LEU A 17 6.08 2.50 4.93
CA LEU A 17 6.45 3.02 3.61
C LEU A 17 7.38 2.06 2.86
N THR A 18 8.42 1.58 3.53
CA THR A 18 9.39 0.65 2.95
C THR A 18 8.71 -0.64 2.50
N ILE A 19 7.90 -1.25 3.37
CA ILE A 19 7.17 -2.48 3.03
C ILE A 19 6.18 -2.22 1.90
N THR A 20 5.49 -1.06 1.89
CA THR A 20 4.59 -0.70 0.79
C THR A 20 5.29 -0.68 -0.55
N ILE A 21 6.45 -0.02 -0.63
CA ILE A 21 7.24 0.04 -1.87
C ILE A 21 7.63 -1.37 -2.31
N VAL A 22 8.13 -2.20 -1.38
CA VAL A 22 8.54 -3.58 -1.66
C VAL A 22 7.37 -4.43 -2.15
N VAL A 23 6.25 -4.42 -1.44
CA VAL A 23 5.06 -5.24 -1.76
C VAL A 23 4.44 -4.79 -3.07
N VAL A 24 4.16 -3.50 -3.23
CA VAL A 24 3.50 -2.98 -4.45
C VAL A 24 4.39 -3.18 -5.67
N THR A 25 5.70 -2.91 -5.55
CA THR A 25 6.65 -3.13 -6.65
C THR A 25 6.81 -4.61 -6.97
N GLY A 26 6.93 -5.48 -5.96
CA GLY A 26 7.03 -6.92 -6.16
C GLY A 26 5.81 -7.50 -6.87
N VAL A 27 4.61 -7.09 -6.47
CA VAL A 27 3.34 -7.49 -7.10
C VAL A 27 3.23 -6.96 -8.54
N ASP A 28 3.65 -5.71 -8.78
CA ASP A 28 3.65 -5.12 -10.13
C ASP A 28 4.63 -5.83 -11.07
N LEU A 29 5.84 -6.16 -10.59
CA LEU A 29 6.83 -6.94 -11.35
C LEU A 29 6.30 -8.33 -11.70
N PHE A 30 5.63 -8.99 -10.74
CA PHE A 30 4.97 -10.26 -10.99
C PHE A 30 3.88 -10.15 -12.06
N ALA A 31 3.02 -9.12 -11.96
CA ALA A 31 1.97 -8.88 -12.95
C ALA A 31 2.54 -8.60 -14.35
N LYS A 32 3.61 -7.80 -14.42
CA LYS A 32 4.33 -7.48 -15.65
C LYS A 32 4.91 -8.72 -16.32
N PHE A 33 5.51 -9.62 -15.53
CA PHE A 33 6.06 -10.87 -16.04
C PHE A 33 4.96 -11.80 -16.57
N LYS A 34 3.81 -11.90 -15.89
CA LYS A 34 2.72 -12.81 -16.25
C LYS A 34 1.83 -12.31 -17.41
N LEU A 35 1.53 -11.01 -17.46
CA LEU A 35 0.64 -10.44 -18.47
C LEU A 35 1.39 -9.96 -19.71
N GLY A 36 2.66 -9.59 -19.57
CA GLY A 36 3.45 -8.92 -20.60
C GLY A 36 3.34 -7.40 -20.52
N LYS A 37 4.49 -6.71 -20.64
CA LYS A 37 4.64 -5.25 -20.44
C LYS A 37 3.74 -4.39 -21.34
N SER A 38 3.48 -4.84 -22.58
CA SER A 38 2.67 -4.15 -23.58
C SER A 38 1.20 -4.57 -23.58
N SER A 39 0.80 -5.53 -22.74
CA SER A 39 -0.59 -5.96 -22.70
C SER A 39 -1.50 -4.85 -22.15
N LEU A 40 -2.67 -4.69 -22.76
CA LEU A 40 -3.73 -3.81 -22.24
C LEU A 40 -4.10 -4.19 -20.80
N GLY A 41 -3.98 -5.48 -20.45
CA GLY A 41 -4.23 -5.96 -19.10
C GLY A 41 -3.24 -5.42 -18.07
N TYR A 42 -1.95 -5.37 -18.40
CA TYR A 42 -0.95 -4.75 -17.53
C TYR A 42 -1.09 -3.22 -17.51
N MET A 43 -1.39 -2.58 -18.64
CA MET A 43 -1.62 -1.13 -18.68
C MET A 43 -2.77 -0.70 -17.77
N ALA A 44 -3.86 -1.49 -17.73
CA ALA A 44 -4.97 -1.24 -16.83
C ALA A 44 -4.49 -1.16 -15.37
N LEU A 45 -3.59 -2.06 -14.93
CA LEU A 45 -3.05 -2.15 -13.56
C LEU A 45 -2.31 -0.90 -13.08
N LYS A 46 -1.86 -0.03 -13.98
CA LYS A 46 -1.18 1.22 -13.61
C LYS A 46 -2.08 2.09 -12.75
N VAL A 47 -3.36 2.21 -13.09
CA VAL A 47 -4.32 3.05 -12.37
C VAL A 47 -4.52 2.54 -10.95
N GLN A 48 -4.71 1.23 -10.77
CA GLN A 48 -4.87 0.63 -9.45
C GLN A 48 -3.60 0.76 -8.62
N ARG A 49 -2.42 0.69 -9.24
CA ARG A 49 -1.14 0.94 -8.55
C ARG A 49 -1.06 2.38 -8.05
N TYR A 50 -1.45 3.35 -8.88
CA TYR A 50 -1.51 4.76 -8.47
C TYR A 50 -2.49 4.99 -7.32
N ILE A 51 -3.67 4.35 -7.36
CA ILE A 51 -4.65 4.43 -6.26
C ILE A 51 -4.04 3.87 -4.96
N ALA A 52 -3.35 2.73 -5.02
CA ALA A 52 -2.67 2.16 -3.85
C ALA A 52 -1.63 3.13 -3.26
N TYR A 53 -0.78 3.73 -4.10
CA TYR A 53 0.17 4.74 -3.63
C TYR A 53 -0.50 6.00 -3.08
N LEU A 54 -1.61 6.44 -3.68
CA LEU A 54 -2.37 7.59 -3.19
C LEU A 54 -2.93 7.34 -1.80
N ILE A 55 -3.47 6.15 -1.53
CA ILE A 55 -3.95 5.76 -0.19
C ILE A 55 -2.80 5.79 0.81
N CYS A 56 -1.65 5.20 0.48
CA CYS A 56 -0.49 5.19 1.36
C CYS A 56 0.06 6.59 1.64
N SER A 57 0.19 7.43 0.61
CA SER A 57 0.65 8.81 0.75
C SER A 57 -0.31 9.65 1.60
N ALA A 58 -1.61 9.53 1.37
CA ALA A 58 -2.62 10.24 2.16
C ALA A 58 -2.56 9.83 3.65
N ALA A 59 -2.45 8.52 3.93
CA ALA A 59 -2.30 8.03 5.30
C ALA A 59 -1.01 8.56 5.95
N THR A 60 0.11 8.51 5.24
CA THR A 60 1.40 9.03 5.71
C THR A 60 1.29 10.50 6.09
N ILE A 61 0.71 11.32 5.22
CA ILE A 61 0.52 12.76 5.47
C ILE A 61 -0.33 12.98 6.71
N LEU A 62 -1.44 12.26 6.86
CA LEU A 62 -2.31 12.38 8.03
C LEU A 62 -1.57 12.03 9.33
N PHE A 63 -0.74 10.97 9.33
CA PHE A 63 0.03 10.60 10.52
C PHE A 63 1.10 11.63 10.84
N VAL A 64 1.83 12.12 9.83
CA VAL A 64 2.84 13.16 9.99
C VAL A 64 2.22 14.44 10.56
N VAL A 65 1.09 14.91 9.99
CA VAL A 65 0.35 16.08 10.49
C VAL A 65 -0.12 15.87 11.92
N SER A 66 -0.61 14.67 12.26
CA SER A 66 -1.06 14.34 13.62
C SER A 66 0.07 14.45 14.64
N ILE A 67 1.28 14.02 14.28
CA ILE A 67 2.48 14.16 15.12
C ILE A 67 2.83 15.63 15.31
N PHE A 68 2.85 16.42 14.23
CA PHE A 68 3.16 17.86 14.31
C PHE A 68 2.11 18.67 15.08
N ALA A 69 0.85 18.24 15.07
CA ALA A 69 -0.22 18.85 15.86
C ALA A 69 -0.15 18.51 17.36
N GLY A 70 0.79 17.65 17.78
CA GLY A 70 0.97 17.27 19.18
C GLY A 70 -0.09 16.30 19.72
N LEU A 71 -0.81 15.59 18.83
CA LEU A 71 -1.81 14.62 19.25
C LEU A 71 -1.15 13.45 19.99
N GLU A 72 -1.74 13.05 21.10
CA GLU A 72 -1.24 11.92 21.88
C GLU A 72 -1.58 10.59 21.19
N VAL A 73 -0.55 9.90 20.72
CA VAL A 73 -0.67 8.57 20.10
C VAL A 73 -0.48 7.51 21.19
N SER A 74 -1.55 6.79 21.50
CA SER A 74 -1.49 5.58 22.33
C SER A 74 -1.02 4.37 21.49
N GLN A 75 -0.54 3.32 22.14
CA GLN A 75 -0.18 2.06 21.45
C GLN A 75 -1.33 1.48 20.63
N SER A 76 -2.57 1.60 21.12
CA SER A 76 -3.75 1.16 20.38
C SER A 76 -3.90 1.93 19.07
N ILE A 77 -3.75 3.27 19.10
CA ILE A 77 -3.81 4.13 17.91
C ILE A 77 -2.68 3.80 16.94
N LEU A 78 -1.47 3.53 17.46
CA LEU A 78 -0.31 3.17 16.65
C LEU A 78 -0.57 1.92 15.79
N THR A 79 -1.26 0.92 16.33
CA THR A 79 -1.63 -0.29 15.57
C THR A 79 -2.54 0.04 14.38
N PHE A 80 -3.43 1.03 14.52
CA PHE A 80 -4.30 1.47 13.44
C PHE A 80 -3.56 2.22 12.33
N PHE A 81 -2.33 2.69 12.57
CA PHE A 81 -1.55 3.37 11.53
C PHE A 81 -1.17 2.43 10.39
N GLY A 82 -1.03 1.12 10.64
CA GLY A 82 -0.74 0.13 9.61
C GLY A 82 -1.92 -0.18 8.68
N VAL A 83 -3.16 0.09 9.12
CA VAL A 83 -4.38 -0.35 8.43
C VAL A 83 -4.53 0.24 7.02
N PRO A 84 -4.29 1.54 6.79
CA PRO A 84 -4.38 2.11 5.44
C PRO A 84 -3.34 1.50 4.47
N TYR A 85 -2.12 1.23 4.93
CA TYR A 85 -1.09 0.59 4.11
C TYR A 85 -1.49 -0.84 3.74
N PHE A 86 -1.91 -1.62 4.73
CA PHE A 86 -2.40 -2.98 4.49
C PHE A 86 -3.58 -3.00 3.50
N THR A 87 -4.52 -2.06 3.65
CA THR A 87 -5.67 -1.90 2.75
C THR A 87 -5.21 -1.63 1.32
N ALA A 88 -4.24 -0.74 1.11
CA ALA A 88 -3.67 -0.47 -0.20
C ALA A 88 -2.99 -1.71 -0.81
N TRP A 89 -2.30 -2.51 0.01
CA TRP A 89 -1.66 -3.76 -0.44
C TRP A 89 -2.70 -4.77 -0.91
N VAL A 90 -3.72 -5.05 -0.09
CA VAL A 90 -4.80 -5.99 -0.41
C VAL A 90 -5.57 -5.51 -1.64
N TYR A 91 -5.87 -4.22 -1.73
CA TYR A 91 -6.53 -3.63 -2.90
C TYR A 91 -5.74 -3.90 -4.19
N TYR A 92 -4.43 -3.61 -4.18
CA TYR A 92 -3.62 -3.80 -5.39
C TYR A 92 -3.43 -5.28 -5.73
N LEU A 93 -3.17 -6.12 -4.72
CA LEU A 93 -3.03 -7.56 -4.87
C LEU A 93 -4.28 -8.19 -5.50
N THR A 94 -5.47 -7.85 -4.98
CA THR A 94 -6.74 -8.35 -5.51
C THR A 94 -7.00 -7.85 -6.94
N ALA A 95 -6.65 -6.60 -7.26
CA ALA A 95 -6.73 -6.07 -8.61
C ALA A 95 -5.85 -6.86 -9.60
N VAL A 96 -4.62 -7.19 -9.20
CA VAL A 96 -3.70 -8.01 -10.01
C VAL A 96 -4.24 -9.42 -10.23
N PHE A 97 -4.66 -10.12 -9.18
CA PHE A 97 -5.19 -11.47 -9.33
C PHE A 97 -6.47 -11.53 -10.17
N ARG A 98 -7.37 -10.55 -10.00
CA ARG A 98 -8.56 -10.43 -10.83
C ARG A 98 -8.21 -10.24 -12.30
N ARG A 99 -7.20 -9.42 -12.60
CA ARG A 99 -6.73 -9.20 -13.97
C ARG A 99 -6.10 -10.44 -14.57
N LEU A 100 -5.27 -11.15 -13.81
CA LEU A 100 -4.66 -12.41 -14.24
C LEU A 100 -5.72 -13.47 -14.56
N LYS A 101 -6.75 -13.60 -13.72
CA LYS A 101 -7.87 -14.52 -13.96
C LYS A 101 -8.64 -14.16 -15.22
N ALA A 102 -8.97 -12.88 -15.41
CA ALA A 102 -9.69 -12.42 -16.59
C ALA A 102 -8.91 -12.66 -17.90
N GLU A 103 -7.59 -12.44 -17.88
CA GLU A 103 -6.74 -12.68 -19.05
C GLU A 103 -6.57 -14.18 -19.34
N ARG A 104 -6.51 -15.03 -18.30
CA ARG A 104 -6.50 -16.49 -18.46
C ARG A 104 -7.78 -17.00 -19.14
N ILE A 105 -8.94 -16.49 -18.74
CA ILE A 105 -10.24 -16.86 -19.33
C ILE A 105 -10.29 -16.43 -20.80
N ARG A 106 -9.77 -15.25 -21.17
CA ARG A 106 -9.75 -14.79 -22.56
C ARG A 106 -8.83 -15.58 -23.50
N ARG A 107 -7.86 -16.33 -22.95
CA ARG A 107 -6.92 -17.16 -23.72
C ARG A 107 -7.38 -18.61 -23.86
N LEU A 108 -8.44 -19.01 -23.16
CA LEU A 108 -9.13 -20.29 -23.30
C LEU A 108 -10.32 -20.11 -24.25
#